data_AF-A0A8T4VZ40-F1
#
_entry.id   AF-A0A8T4VZ40-F1
#
_cell.length_a   1.000
_cell.length_b   1.000
_cell.length_c   1.000
_cell.angle_alpha   90.00
_cell.angle_beta   90.00
_cell.angle_gamma   90.00
#
_symmetry.space_group_name_H-M   'P 1'
#
loop_
_entity.id
_entity.type
_entity.pdbx_description
1 polymer ?
#
loop_
_entity_poly.entity_id
_entity_poly.type
_entity_poly.pdbx_seq_one_letter_code
_entity_poly.pdbx_strand_id
1 'polypeptide(L)' 'RPEALVYGIVKLQERIANGESSPVTVKPYELEKFGDLERDEVVDSLAEDIDEETLVMRYNWADSP' A
#
# COMPACT_ATOMS: atom_id res chain seq x y z
N ARG A 1 6.62 2.08 -9.70
CA ARG A 1 5.57 2.87 -9.04
C ARG A 1 5.53 2.47 -7.55
N PRO A 2 6.53 2.87 -6.74
CA PRO A 2 6.56 2.70 -5.30
C PRO A 2 5.26 3.19 -4.64
N GLU A 3 4.66 4.28 -5.14
CA GLU A 3 3.37 4.80 -4.69
C GLU A 3 2.24 3.76 -4.74
N ALA A 4 2.23 2.87 -5.75
CA ALA A 4 1.26 1.79 -5.85
C ALA A 4 1.47 0.68 -4.81
N LEU A 5 2.73 0.44 -4.42
CA LEU A 5 3.08 -0.54 -3.41
C LEU A 5 2.66 -0.04 -2.02
N VAL A 6 3.03 1.20 -1.68
CA VAL A 6 2.71 1.82 -0.39
C VAL A 6 1.19 1.96 -0.23
N TYR A 7 0.48 2.42 -1.27
CA TYR A 7 -0.98 2.46 -1.26
C TYR A 7 -1.62 1.08 -1.09
N GLY A 8 -1.02 0.05 -1.68
CA GLY A 8 -1.45 -1.34 -1.51
C GLY A 8 -1.34 -1.83 -0.06
N ILE A 9 -0.30 -1.40 0.67
CA ILE A 9 -0.09 -1.73 2.08
C ILE A 9 -1.14 -1.04 2.96
N VAL A 10 -1.36 0.27 2.76
CA VAL A 10 -2.40 1.03 3.47
C VAL A 10 -3.77 0.36 3.30
N LYS A 11 -4.14 0.04 2.04
CA LYS A 11 -5.40 -0.63 1.71
C LYS A 11 -5.52 -2.05 2.28
N LEU A 12 -4.40 -2.76 2.46
CA LEU A 12 -4.38 -4.07 3.10
C LEU A 12 -4.62 -3.96 4.60
N GLN A 13 -3.96 -3.00 5.27
CA GLN A 13 -4.16 -2.77 6.70
C GLN A 13 -5.59 -2.29 7.01
N GLU A 14 -6.15 -1.40 6.19
CA GLU A 14 -7.55 -0.99 6.30
C GLU A 14 -8.50 -2.20 6.22
N ARG A 15 -8.24 -3.14 5.31
CA ARG A 15 -9.02 -4.38 5.19
C ARG A 15 -8.87 -5.30 6.41
N ILE A 16 -7.65 -5.51 6.88
CA ILE A 16 -7.39 -6.33 8.08
C ILE A 16 -8.10 -5.73 9.30
N ALA A 17 -8.05 -4.40 9.46
CA ALA A 17 -8.76 -3.68 10.52
C ALA A 17 -10.28 -3.89 10.45
N ASN A 18 -10.82 -4.03 9.23
CA ASN A 18 -12.24 -4.34 8.98
C ASN A 18 -12.56 -5.85 9.03
N GLY A 19 -11.59 -6.71 9.37
CA GLY A 19 -11.77 -8.17 9.49
C GLY A 19 -11.69 -8.94 8.16
N GLU A 20 -11.22 -8.31 7.08
CA GLU A 20 -11.01 -8.94 5.78
C GLU A 20 -9.58 -9.45 5.62
N SER A 21 -9.40 -10.64 5.02
CA SER A 21 -8.07 -11.24 4.78
C SER A 21 -7.75 -11.49 3.30
N SER A 22 -8.51 -10.89 2.39
CA SER A 22 -8.38 -11.12 0.95
C SER A 22 -7.25 -10.27 0.34
N PRO A 23 -6.57 -10.77 -0.71
CA PRO A 23 -5.52 -10.00 -1.38
C PRO A 23 -6.03 -8.67 -1.92
N VAL A 24 -5.16 -7.66 -1.90
CA VAL A 24 -5.44 -6.32 -2.42
C VAL A 24 -4.92 -6.21 -3.84
N THR A 25 -5.72 -5.60 -4.71
CA THR A 25 -5.27 -5.11 -6.02
C THR A 25 -5.41 -3.61 -6.05
N VAL A 26 -4.34 -2.92 -6.44
CA VAL A 26 -4.34 -1.50 -6.73
C VAL A 26 -4.56 -1.30 -8.22
N LYS A 27 -5.60 -0.58 -8.59
CA LYS A 27 -5.89 -0.19 -9.98
C LYS A 27 -5.28 1.17 -10.28
N PRO A 28 -4.84 1.43 -11.53
CA PRO A 28 -4.23 2.71 -11.90
C PRO A 28 -5.08 3.94 -11.57
N TYR A 29 -6.40 3.87 -11.78
CA TYR A 29 -7.31 4.99 -11.50
C TYR A 29 -7.42 5.31 -10.01
N GLU A 30 -7.09 4.37 -9.11
CA GLU A 30 -7.12 4.64 -7.67
C GLU A 30 -6.00 5.59 -7.24
N LEU A 31 -4.94 5.68 -8.04
CA LEU A 31 -3.82 6.59 -7.81
C LEU A 31 -4.08 7.98 -8.40
N GLU A 32 -5.07 8.13 -9.29
CA GLU A 32 -5.43 9.44 -9.88
C GLU A 32 -5.92 10.43 -8.81
N LYS A 33 -6.43 9.94 -7.67
CA LYS A 33 -6.80 10.78 -6.52
C LYS A 33 -5.61 11.52 -5.90
N PHE A 34 -4.39 11.06 -6.18
CA PHE A 34 -3.14 11.70 -5.78
C PHE A 34 -2.49 12.49 -6.93
N GLY A 35 -3.21 12.71 -8.03
CA GLY A 35 -2.66 13.31 -9.24
C GLY A 35 -2.11 14.74 -9.08
N ASP A 36 -2.48 15.42 -8.00
CA ASP A 36 -2.00 16.76 -7.65
C ASP A 36 -0.69 16.76 -6.84
N LEU A 37 -0.25 15.58 -6.36
CA LEU A 37 0.96 15.42 -5.55
C LEU A 37 2.13 14.89 -6.38
N GLU A 38 3.33 15.34 -6.06
CA GLU A 38 4.54 14.71 -6.59
C GLU A 38 4.67 13.28 -6.03
N ARG A 39 5.34 12.41 -6.79
CA ARG A 39 5.40 10.98 -6.47
C ARG A 39 5.98 10.68 -5.08
N ASP A 40 6.98 11.46 -4.66
CA ASP A 40 7.60 11.29 -3.35
C ASP A 40 6.67 11.80 -2.23
N GLU A 41 5.91 12.87 -2.47
CA GLU A 41 4.89 13.37 -1.53
C GLU A 41 3.75 12.35 -1.33
N VAL A 42 3.36 11.63 -2.39
CA VAL A 42 2.38 10.53 -2.28
C VAL A 42 2.92 9.41 -1.40
N VAL A 43 4.19 9.04 -1.57
CA VAL A 43 4.82 7.99 -0.75
C VAL A 43 4.88 8.42 0.71
N ASP A 44 5.32 9.64 0.99
CA ASP A 44 5.42 10.16 2.34
C ASP A 44 4.04 10.23 3.00
N SER A 45 3.04 10.77 2.31
CA SER A 45 1.67 10.85 2.84
C SER A 45 1.06 9.48 3.16
N LEU A 46 1.30 8.48 2.31
CA LEU A 46 0.80 7.12 2.53
C LEU A 46 1.58 6.38 3.60
N ALA A 47 2.86 6.71 3.81
CA ALA A 47 3.66 6.09 4.86
C ALA A 47 3.15 6.48 6.25
N GLU A 48 2.61 7.69 6.43
CA GLU A 48 2.00 8.13 7.69
C GLU A 48 0.77 7.31 8.08
N ASP A 49 0.05 6.74 7.11
CA ASP A 49 -1.14 5.90 7.32
C ASP A 49 -0.80 4.42 7.61
N ILE A 50 0.47 4.04 7.50
CA ILE A 50 0.90 2.65 7.74
C ILE A 50 1.16 2.46 9.23
N ASP A 51 0.44 1.52 9.82
CA ASP A 51 0.72 1.04 11.16
C ASP A 51 1.91 0.07 11.16
N GLU A 52 3.04 0.53 11.68
CA GLU A 52 4.28 -0.26 11.75
C GLU A 52 4.17 -1.48 12.67
N GLU A 53 3.29 -1.46 13.68
CA GLU A 53 3.14 -2.57 14.63
C GLU A 53 2.34 -3.74 14.03
N THR A 54 1.48 -3.46 13.05
CA THR A 54 0.68 -4.45 12.32
C THR A 54 1.18 -4.69 10.89
N LEU A 55 2.41 -4.24 10.59
CA LEU A 55 3.02 -4.40 9.27
C LEU A 55 3.34 -5.86 8.97
N VAL A 56 2.46 -6.53 8.21
CA VAL A 56 2.69 -7.91 7.74
C VAL A 56 3.27 -7.90 6.32
N MET A 57 4.44 -7.27 6.11
CA MET A 57 5.18 -7.45 4.85
C MET A 57 6.13 -8.64 4.95
N ARG A 58 5.73 -9.79 4.38
CA ARG A 58 6.62 -10.93 4.18
C ARG A 58 7.09 -10.96 2.73
N TYR A 59 8.26 -10.39 2.47
CA TYR A 59 8.94 -10.58 1.20
C TYR A 59 9.59 -11.97 1.17
N ASN A 60 8.97 -12.92 0.46
CA ASN A 60 9.53 -14.26 0.26
C ASN A 60 10.45 -14.27 -0.97
N TRP A 61 11.75 -14.13 -0.75
CA TRP A 61 12.75 -14.09 -1.82
C TRP A 61 12.92 -15.45 -2.55
N ALA A 62 12.45 -16.55 -1.96
CA ALA A 62 12.60 -17.90 -2.52
C ALA A 62 11.91 -18.11 -3.88
N ASP A 63 10.92 -17.28 -4.22
CA ASP A 63 10.16 -17.35 -5.47
C ASP A 63 10.46 -16.17 -6.43
N SER A 64 11.50 -15.37 -6.14
CA SER A 64 11.91 -14.27 -7.01
C SER A 64 12.80 -14.79 -8.16
N PRO A 65 12.56 -14.41 -9.43
CA PRO A 65 13.35 -14.86 -10.58
C PRO A 65 14.81 -14.39 -10.55
#